data_AF-A0AAU0W848-F1
#
_entry.id   AF-A0AAU0W848-F1
#
_cell.length_a   1.000
_cell.length_b   1.000
_cell.length_c   1.000
_cell.angle_alpha   90.00
_cell.angle_beta   90.00
_cell.angle_gamma   90.00
#
_symmetry.space_group_name_H-M   'P 1'
#
loop_
_entity.id
_entity.type
_entity.pdbx_description
1 polymer ?
#
loop_
_entity_poly.entity_id
_entity_poly.type
_entity_poly.pdbx_seq_one_letter_code
_entity_poly.pdbx_strand_id
1 'polypeptide(L)'
;MSGDALHTYEPADLDEMSPRQAVDAVTADIRDHHITVDGTGLFNAARHIGLLCHLAAGMAADVEYQLAPNIADLPPAEILGASAGHVGRAIAHYTQALAPLITLTTTAQNTLQQQLDSLDHHSRLRIHLDDARRALAAARTALEVPRTPAAASAPTPAPLPAPAIRRRA
;
A
#
# COMPACT_ATOMS: atom_id res chain seq x y z
N MET A 1 11.57 30.07 6.96
CA MET A 1 11.09 29.07 6.00
C MET A 1 11.94 27.84 6.19
N SER A 2 11.47 26.88 7.00
CA SER A 2 12.15 25.58 7.09
C SER A 2 11.84 24.83 5.81
N GLY A 3 12.88 24.46 5.05
CA GLY A 3 12.72 23.49 4.00
C GLY A 3 12.39 22.16 4.66
N ASP A 4 11.19 21.65 4.42
CA ASP A 4 10.91 20.23 4.62
C ASP A 4 11.91 19.49 3.73
N ALA A 5 12.93 18.91 4.35
CA ALA A 5 13.78 17.96 3.66
C ALA A 5 12.88 16.77 3.33
N LEU A 6 12.58 16.59 2.04
CA LEU A 6 11.92 15.40 1.52
C LEU A 6 12.70 14.18 2.05
N HIS A 7 12.05 13.40 2.90
CA HIS A 7 12.69 12.25 3.52
C HIS A 7 12.74 11.12 2.49
N THR A 8 13.95 10.69 2.17
CA THR A 8 14.21 9.57 1.28
C THR A 8 14.33 8.31 2.13
N TYR A 9 13.36 7.41 2.02
CA TYR A 9 13.38 6.14 2.75
C TYR A 9 14.38 5.13 2.14
N GLU A 10 15.11 4.44 2.99
CA GLU A 10 15.90 3.26 2.65
C GLU A 10 15.19 1.98 3.13
N PRO A 11 15.51 0.80 2.55
CA PRO A 11 14.89 -0.47 2.95
C PRO A 11 14.90 -0.71 4.46
N ALA A 12 16.03 -0.43 5.12
CA ALA A 12 16.19 -0.62 6.57
C ALA A 12 15.25 0.24 7.41
N ASP A 13 14.82 1.41 6.92
CA ASP A 13 13.88 2.27 7.64
C ASP A 13 12.48 1.63 7.75
N LEU A 14 12.15 0.71 6.83
CA LEU A 14 10.87 0.00 6.82
C LEU A 14 10.82 -1.15 7.83
N ASP A 15 11.97 -1.70 8.23
CA ASP A 15 12.05 -2.89 9.10
C ASP A 15 11.54 -2.62 10.52
N GLU A 16 11.62 -1.37 10.98
CA GLU A 16 11.14 -0.95 12.30
C GLU A 16 9.66 -0.54 12.31
N MET A 17 9.01 -0.53 11.14
CA MET A 17 7.63 -0.07 10.98
C MET A 17 6.64 -1.23 11.03
N SER A 18 5.44 -0.97 11.55
CA SER A 18 4.34 -1.91 11.29
C SER A 18 4.05 -1.98 9.78
N PRO A 19 3.52 -3.10 9.26
CA PRO A 19 3.24 -3.27 7.84
C PRO A 19 2.43 -2.14 7.22
N ARG A 20 1.49 -1.57 7.98
CA ARG A 20 0.69 -0.42 7.56
C ARG A 20 1.50 0.86 7.47
N GLN A 21 2.32 1.15 8.48
CA GLN A 21 3.20 2.32 8.48
C GLN A 21 4.20 2.25 7.33
N ALA A 22 4.76 1.06 7.05
CA ALA A 22 5.68 0.86 5.93
C ALA A 22 5.00 1.13 4.57
N VAL A 23 3.76 0.66 4.35
CA VAL A 23 2.99 1.00 3.14
C VAL A 23 2.73 2.50 3.03
N ASP A 24 2.31 3.14 4.13
CA ASP A 24 2.03 4.59 4.15
C ASP A 24 3.32 5.40 3.86
N ALA A 25 4.46 4.99 4.43
CA ALA A 25 5.78 5.59 4.21
C ALA A 25 6.24 5.47 2.74
N VAL A 26 6.21 4.26 2.17
CA VAL A 26 6.56 4.05 0.75
C VAL A 26 5.61 4.80 -0.18
N THR A 27 4.33 4.90 0.17
CA THR A 27 3.36 5.68 -0.61
C THR A 27 3.66 7.18 -0.57
N ALA A 28 4.07 7.71 0.57
CA ALA A 28 4.52 9.10 0.70
C ALA A 28 5.81 9.32 -0.10
N ASP A 29 6.79 8.44 0.04
CA ASP A 29 8.05 8.48 -0.69
C ASP A 29 7.87 8.51 -2.22
N ILE A 30 6.97 7.67 -2.75
CA ILE A 30 6.63 7.63 -4.17
C ILE A 30 5.98 8.93 -4.66
N ARG A 31 5.19 9.59 -3.80
CA ARG A 31 4.59 10.90 -4.11
C ARG A 31 5.64 12.01 -4.10
N ASP A 32 6.61 11.89 -3.22
CA ASP A 32 7.67 12.86 -3.01
C ASP A 32 8.76 12.79 -4.10
N HIS A 33 8.98 11.60 -4.66
CA HIS A 33 10.00 11.34 -5.68
C HIS A 33 9.37 10.97 -7.03
N HIS A 34 8.78 11.95 -7.72
CA HIS A 34 8.09 11.72 -8.99
C HIS A 34 8.96 11.05 -10.08
N ILE A 35 8.32 10.24 -10.94
CA ILE A 35 8.93 9.74 -12.17
C ILE A 35 8.79 10.79 -13.26
N THR A 36 9.92 11.40 -13.61
CA THR A 36 10.10 12.26 -14.78
C THR A 36 10.60 11.45 -15.98
N VAL A 37 10.63 12.04 -17.17
CA VAL A 37 11.13 11.40 -18.40
C VAL A 37 12.60 11.79 -18.62
N ASP A 38 13.42 11.44 -17.65
CA ASP A 38 14.86 11.71 -17.65
C ASP A 38 15.60 10.68 -16.78
N GLY A 39 16.91 10.84 -16.64
CA GLY A 39 17.73 9.94 -15.83
C GLY A 39 17.33 9.90 -14.34
N THR A 40 16.81 10.99 -13.79
CA THR A 40 16.30 11.06 -12.41
C THR A 40 15.04 10.21 -12.28
N GLY A 41 14.13 10.30 -13.26
CA GLY A 41 12.93 9.49 -13.27
C GLY A 41 13.20 7.99 -13.39
N LEU A 42 14.20 7.59 -14.18
CA LEU A 42 14.67 6.20 -14.25
C LEU A 42 15.24 5.72 -12.91
N PHE A 43 16.07 6.54 -12.27
CA PHE A 43 16.61 6.26 -10.94
C PHE A 43 15.48 6.09 -9.91
N ASN A 44 14.52 7.02 -9.87
CA ASN A 44 13.38 6.95 -8.97
C ASN A 44 12.54 5.70 -9.21
N ALA A 45 12.28 5.34 -10.47
CA ALA A 45 11.55 4.11 -10.80
C ALA A 45 12.25 2.84 -10.27
N ALA A 46 13.57 2.74 -10.45
CA ALA A 46 14.36 1.62 -9.93
C ALA A 46 14.37 1.58 -8.40
N ARG A 47 14.51 2.74 -7.74
CA ARG A 47 14.47 2.84 -6.28
C ARG A 47 13.11 2.43 -5.71
N HIS A 48 12.01 2.89 -6.31
CA HIS A 48 10.67 2.47 -5.89
C HIS A 48 10.48 0.96 -6.03
N ILE A 49 10.96 0.34 -7.12
CA ILE A 49 10.93 -1.12 -7.26
C ILE A 49 11.69 -1.78 -6.11
N GLY A 50 12.88 -1.28 -5.77
CA GLY A 50 13.67 -1.77 -4.64
C GLY A 50 12.91 -1.73 -3.30
N LEU A 51 12.34 -0.57 -2.96
CA LEU A 51 11.54 -0.39 -1.75
C LEU A 51 10.31 -1.31 -1.72
N LEU A 52 9.62 -1.43 -2.84
CA LEU A 52 8.44 -2.31 -2.95
C LEU A 52 8.80 -3.79 -2.82
N CYS A 53 9.92 -4.22 -3.41
CA CYS A 53 10.44 -5.59 -3.25
C CYS A 53 10.76 -5.89 -1.78
N HIS A 54 11.44 -4.95 -1.10
CA HIS A 54 11.76 -5.08 0.32
C HIS A 54 10.49 -5.20 1.16
N LEU A 55 9.52 -4.32 0.93
CA LEU A 55 8.23 -4.33 1.62
C LEU A 55 7.47 -5.66 1.42
N ALA A 56 7.43 -6.17 0.20
CA ALA A 56 6.77 -7.45 -0.09
C ALA A 56 7.47 -8.62 0.61
N ALA A 57 8.81 -8.61 0.64
CA ALA A 57 9.59 -9.62 1.35
C ALA A 57 9.36 -9.57 2.86
N GLY A 58 9.37 -8.37 3.46
CA GLY A 58 9.06 -8.17 4.89
C GLY A 58 7.68 -8.71 5.25
N MET A 59 6.64 -8.33 4.50
CA MET A 59 5.28 -8.86 4.73
C MET A 59 5.20 -10.39 4.58
N ALA A 60 5.92 -10.97 3.63
CA ALA A 60 5.96 -12.42 3.45
C ALA A 60 6.68 -13.12 4.61
N ALA A 61 7.73 -12.52 5.17
CA ALA A 61 8.39 -13.03 6.37
C ALA A 61 7.48 -12.91 7.61
N ASP A 62 6.76 -11.80 7.75
CA ASP A 62 5.80 -11.59 8.85
C ASP A 62 4.67 -12.63 8.86
N VAL A 63 4.27 -13.15 7.69
CA VAL A 63 3.33 -14.28 7.58
C VAL A 63 3.88 -15.52 8.27
N GLU A 64 5.17 -15.85 8.06
CA GLU A 64 5.83 -16.99 8.70
C GLU A 64 5.88 -16.80 10.22
N TYR A 65 6.23 -15.59 10.68
CA TYR A 65 6.28 -15.24 12.09
C TYR A 65 4.92 -15.30 12.79
N GLN A 66 3.83 -14.93 12.12
CA GLN A 66 2.46 -15.07 12.64
C GLN A 66 2.01 -16.52 12.82
N LEU A 67 2.52 -17.42 11.99
CA LEU A 67 2.24 -18.86 12.13
C LEU A 67 3.04 -19.50 13.28
N ALA A 68 4.05 -18.80 13.81
CA ALA A 68 4.78 -19.24 14.99
C ALA A 68 4.01 -18.91 16.28
N PRO A 69 4.01 -19.81 17.29
CA PRO A 69 3.04 -19.78 18.40
C PRO A 69 3.16 -18.62 19.42
N ASN A 70 4.00 -17.60 19.22
CA ASN A 70 4.38 -16.67 20.30
C ASN A 70 4.53 -15.18 19.91
N ILE A 71 4.09 -14.72 18.73
CA ILE A 71 4.20 -13.30 18.37
C ILE A 71 2.82 -12.62 18.38
N ALA A 72 2.58 -11.85 19.44
CA ALA A 72 1.49 -10.87 19.47
C ALA A 72 1.93 -9.60 18.70
N ASP A 73 0.98 -8.92 18.07
CA ASP A 73 1.08 -7.58 17.45
C ASP A 73 1.29 -7.48 15.92
N LEU A 74 1.34 -8.58 15.16
CA LEU A 74 1.26 -8.53 13.69
C LEU A 74 -0.20 -8.74 13.20
N PRO A 75 -0.57 -8.17 12.03
CA PRO A 75 -1.84 -8.50 11.38
C PRO A 75 -1.93 -10.00 11.07
N PRO A 76 -3.15 -10.58 10.97
CA PRO A 76 -3.34 -11.97 10.55
C PRO A 76 -2.59 -12.31 9.26
N ALA A 77 -2.07 -13.54 9.18
CA ALA A 77 -1.31 -14.05 8.04
C ALA A 77 -2.04 -13.86 6.69
N GLU A 78 -3.37 -14.05 6.65
CA GLU A 78 -4.15 -13.86 5.43
C GLU A 78 -4.20 -12.40 4.98
N ILE A 79 -4.25 -11.47 5.95
CA ILE A 79 -4.24 -10.02 5.69
C ILE A 79 -2.86 -9.59 5.19
N LEU A 80 -1.79 -10.07 5.81
CA LEU A 80 -0.42 -9.83 5.37
C LEU A 80 -0.19 -10.39 3.96
N GLY A 81 -0.61 -11.62 3.70
CA GLY A 81 -0.51 -12.25 2.38
C GLY A 81 -1.29 -11.51 1.30
N ALA A 82 -2.51 -11.04 1.61
CA ALA A 82 -3.31 -10.23 0.69
C ALA A 82 -2.62 -8.89 0.38
N SER A 83 -2.12 -8.19 1.41
CA SER A 83 -1.37 -6.95 1.24
C SER A 83 -0.10 -7.15 0.40
N ALA A 84 0.70 -8.17 0.72
CA ALA A 84 1.90 -8.52 -0.03
C ALA A 84 1.59 -8.82 -1.51
N GLY A 85 0.48 -9.51 -1.79
CA GLY A 85 0.01 -9.75 -3.16
C GLY A 85 -0.32 -8.46 -3.91
N HIS A 86 -0.91 -7.46 -3.24
CA HIS A 86 -1.14 -6.14 -3.83
C HIS A 86 0.16 -5.36 -4.05
N VAL A 87 1.11 -5.41 -3.12
CA VAL A 87 2.46 -4.84 -3.32
C VAL A 87 3.15 -5.50 -4.53
N GLY A 88 3.04 -6.82 -4.68
CA GLY A 88 3.53 -7.56 -5.85
C GLY A 88 2.94 -7.07 -7.17
N ARG A 89 1.66 -6.71 -7.21
CA ARG A 89 1.04 -6.09 -8.40
C ARG A 89 1.61 -4.69 -8.67
N ALA A 90 1.89 -3.90 -7.63
CA ALA A 90 2.54 -2.61 -7.80
C ALA A 90 3.94 -2.76 -8.42
N ILE A 91 4.74 -3.72 -7.93
CA ILE A 91 6.06 -4.06 -8.50
C ILE A 91 5.95 -4.40 -9.99
N ALA A 92 4.99 -5.24 -10.36
CA ALA A 92 4.76 -5.62 -11.75
C ALA A 92 4.48 -4.40 -12.64
N HIS A 93 3.61 -3.48 -12.19
CA HIS A 93 3.30 -2.27 -12.93
C HIS A 93 4.49 -1.31 -13.04
N TYR A 94 5.27 -1.11 -11.98
CA TYR A 94 6.52 -0.35 -12.08
C TYR A 94 7.51 -0.98 -13.05
N THR A 95 7.60 -2.31 -13.07
CA THR A 95 8.47 -3.04 -13.99
C THR A 95 8.01 -2.87 -15.44
N GLN A 96 6.70 -2.95 -15.69
CA GLN A 96 6.11 -2.67 -17.00
C GLN A 96 6.31 -1.22 -17.46
N ALA A 97 6.32 -0.27 -16.52
CA ALA A 97 6.59 1.15 -16.78
C ALA A 97 8.03 1.43 -17.23
N LEU A 98 9.00 0.55 -16.92
CA LEU A 98 10.41 0.76 -17.29
C LEU A 98 10.60 0.85 -18.80
N ALA A 99 9.95 -0.02 -19.57
CA ALA A 99 10.12 -0.04 -21.03
C ALA A 99 9.74 1.30 -21.70
N PRO A 100 8.50 1.84 -21.53
CA PRO A 100 8.18 3.15 -22.10
C PRO A 100 9.02 4.28 -21.50
N LEU A 101 9.38 4.21 -20.21
CA LEU A 101 10.23 5.22 -19.57
C LEU A 101 11.63 5.27 -20.19
N ILE A 102 12.27 4.12 -20.41
CA ILE A 102 13.58 4.01 -21.07
C ILE A 102 13.48 4.55 -22.48
N THR A 103 12.47 4.16 -23.26
CA THR A 103 12.29 4.65 -24.63
C THR A 103 12.18 6.17 -24.65
N LEU A 104 11.32 6.74 -23.80
CA LEU A 104 11.11 8.18 -23.74
C LEU A 104 12.35 8.95 -23.26
N THR A 105 13.16 8.35 -22.39
CA THR A 105 14.38 8.98 -21.84
C THR A 105 15.55 8.94 -22.82
N THR A 106 15.64 7.89 -23.65
CA THR A 106 16.84 7.61 -24.47
C THR A 106 16.65 7.94 -25.95
N THR A 107 15.42 8.07 -26.44
CA THR A 107 15.14 8.25 -27.86
C THR A 107 14.90 9.72 -28.20
N ALA A 108 15.70 10.27 -29.10
CA ALA A 108 15.49 11.60 -29.63
C ALA A 108 14.21 11.65 -30.49
N GLN A 109 13.38 12.69 -30.30
CA GLN A 109 12.08 12.85 -30.96
C GLN A 109 12.17 13.83 -32.13
N ASN A 110 13.00 13.49 -33.12
CA ASN A 110 13.39 14.41 -34.20
C ASN A 110 12.48 14.33 -35.44
N THR A 111 11.58 13.35 -35.48
CA THR A 111 10.63 13.15 -36.58
C THR A 111 9.20 13.13 -36.06
N LEU A 112 8.23 13.46 -36.92
CA LEU A 112 6.81 13.43 -36.56
C LEU A 112 6.34 12.04 -36.14
N GLN A 113 6.83 10.97 -36.77
CA GLN A 113 6.53 9.61 -36.37
C GLN A 113 6.99 9.32 -34.94
N GLN A 114 8.23 9.68 -34.61
CA GLN A 114 8.77 9.51 -33.25
C GLN A 114 8.01 10.33 -32.20
N GLN A 115 7.50 11.52 -32.58
CA GLN A 115 6.66 12.33 -31.69
C GLN A 115 5.27 11.69 -31.47
N LEU A 116 4.71 11.02 -32.47
CA LEU A 116 3.46 10.27 -32.29
C LEU A 116 3.68 9.02 -31.43
N ASP A 117 4.77 8.28 -31.69
CA ASP A 117 5.13 7.10 -30.90
C ASP A 117 5.40 7.47 -29.44
N SER A 118 5.98 8.66 -29.17
CA SER A 118 6.20 9.13 -27.80
C SER A 118 4.90 9.36 -27.03
N LEU A 119 3.79 9.73 -27.70
CA LEU A 119 2.48 9.85 -27.04
C LEU A 119 1.97 8.50 -26.54
N ASP A 120 2.14 7.44 -27.33
CA ASP A 120 1.78 6.08 -26.92
C ASP A 120 2.64 5.63 -25.73
N HIS A 121 3.94 5.88 -25.76
CA HIS A 121 4.82 5.58 -24.62
C HIS A 121 4.43 6.37 -23.36
N HIS A 122 4.12 7.67 -23.48
CA HIS A 122 3.64 8.47 -22.35
C HIS A 122 2.32 7.94 -21.79
N SER A 123 1.39 7.52 -22.65
CA SER A 123 0.12 6.92 -22.25
C SER A 123 0.35 5.63 -21.46
N ARG A 124 1.15 4.70 -22.00
CA ARG A 124 1.48 3.43 -21.33
C ARG A 124 2.19 3.64 -20.00
N LEU A 125 3.17 4.55 -19.96
CA LEU A 125 3.86 4.92 -18.72
C LEU A 125 2.85 5.38 -17.66
N ARG A 126 1.95 6.30 -18.01
CA ARG A 126 0.93 6.80 -17.08
C ARG A 126 -0.01 5.70 -16.59
N ILE A 127 -0.51 4.85 -17.48
CA ILE A 127 -1.39 3.74 -17.13
C ILE A 127 -0.74 2.85 -16.08
N HIS A 128 0.51 2.44 -16.31
CA HIS A 128 1.23 1.59 -15.37
C HIS A 128 1.49 2.28 -14.02
N LEU A 129 1.87 3.55 -14.00
CA LEU A 129 2.07 4.27 -12.73
C LEU A 129 0.76 4.47 -11.96
N ASP A 130 -0.35 4.71 -12.64
CA ASP A 130 -1.66 4.83 -12.00
C ASP A 130 -2.15 3.47 -11.46
N ASP A 131 -1.94 2.38 -12.19
CA ASP A 131 -2.28 1.04 -11.73
C ASP A 131 -1.40 0.60 -10.55
N ALA A 132 -0.12 0.97 -10.53
CA ALA A 132 0.76 0.76 -9.38
C ALA A 132 0.23 1.50 -8.12
N ARG A 133 -0.20 2.76 -8.27
CA ARG A 133 -0.82 3.53 -7.18
C ARG A 133 -2.10 2.89 -6.67
N ARG A 134 -2.96 2.39 -7.57
CA ARG A 134 -4.19 1.66 -7.20
C ARG A 134 -3.87 0.38 -6.43
N ALA A 135 -2.85 -0.35 -6.86
CA ALA A 135 -2.39 -1.56 -6.18
C ALA A 135 -1.87 -1.23 -4.76
N LEU A 136 -1.11 -0.16 -4.58
CA LEU A 136 -0.66 0.29 -3.24
C LEU A 136 -1.82 0.72 -2.35
N ALA A 137 -2.80 1.45 -2.90
CA ALA A 137 -4.02 1.81 -2.16
C ALA A 137 -4.80 0.55 -1.72
N ALA A 138 -4.83 -0.49 -2.55
CA ALA A 138 -5.44 -1.77 -2.21
C ALA A 138 -4.65 -2.53 -1.13
N ALA A 139 -3.31 -2.53 -1.20
CA ALA A 139 -2.45 -3.09 -0.16
C ALA A 139 -2.73 -2.44 1.20
N ARG A 140 -2.77 -1.10 1.22
CA ARG A 140 -3.12 -0.33 2.41
C ARG A 140 -4.51 -0.67 2.95
N THR A 141 -5.51 -0.75 2.07
CA THR A 141 -6.90 -1.10 2.44
C THR A 141 -6.99 -2.50 3.03
N ALA A 142 -6.21 -3.46 2.51
CA ALA A 142 -6.19 -4.82 3.04
C ALA A 142 -5.70 -4.86 4.50
N LEU A 143 -4.77 -3.98 4.87
CA LEU A 143 -4.25 -3.82 6.23
C LEU A 143 -5.20 -3.04 7.17
N GLU A 144 -6.34 -2.56 6.69
CA GLU A 144 -7.33 -1.93 7.57
C GLU A 144 -8.07 -3.00 8.38
N VAL A 145 -7.94 -2.93 9.71
CA VAL A 145 -8.69 -3.78 10.63
C VAL A 145 -10.20 -3.50 10.45
N PRO A 146 -11.04 -4.52 10.23
CA PRO A 146 -12.48 -4.34 10.26
C PRO A 146 -12.88 -3.75 11.61
N ARG A 147 -13.39 -2.52 11.63
CA ARG A 147 -14.07 -2.01 12.82
C ARG A 147 -15.32 -2.85 13.02
N THR A 148 -15.31 -3.77 13.98
CA THR A 148 -16.53 -4.42 14.45
C THR A 148 -17.52 -3.31 14.78
N PRO A 149 -18.73 -3.27 14.16
CA PRO A 149 -19.76 -2.36 14.61
C PRO A 149 -19.97 -2.64 16.10
N ALA A 150 -19.87 -1.60 16.95
CA ALA A 150 -20.17 -1.76 18.37
C ALA A 150 -21.51 -2.47 18.48
N ALA A 151 -21.52 -3.66 19.08
CA ALA A 151 -22.73 -4.45 19.24
C ALA A 151 -23.80 -3.54 19.85
N ALA A 152 -24.94 -3.41 19.17
CA ALA A 152 -26.07 -2.66 19.69
C ALA A 152 -26.34 -3.16 21.11
N SER A 153 -26.30 -2.25 22.09
CA SER A 153 -26.50 -2.56 23.49
C SER A 153 -27.72 -3.46 23.65
N ALA A 154 -27.54 -4.59 24.33
CA ALA A 154 -28.61 -5.56 24.56
C ALA A 154 -29.85 -4.85 25.13
N PRO A 155 -31.07 -5.21 24.69
CA PRO A 155 -32.29 -4.60 25.21
C PRO A 155 -32.39 -4.85 26.71
N THR A 156 -32.68 -3.79 27.46
CA THR A 156 -32.88 -3.81 28.90
C THR A 156 -33.96 -4.84 29.27
N PRO A 157 -33.70 -5.77 30.21
CA PRO A 157 -34.71 -6.74 30.62
C PRO A 157 -35.90 -6.03 31.26
N ALA A 158 -37.12 -6.45 30.88
CA ALA A 158 -38.36 -5.88 31.38
C ALA A 158 -38.51 -6.09 32.90
N PRO A 159 -39.14 -5.15 33.65
CA PRO A 159 -39.33 -5.30 35.09
C PRO A 159 -40.27 -6.47 35.40
N LEU A 160 -39.89 -7.30 36.38
CA LEU A 160 -40.73 -8.40 36.88
C LEU A 160 -41.99 -7.87 37.60
N PRO A 161 -43.16 -8.52 37.45
CA PRO A 161 -44.37 -8.10 38.14
C PRO A 161 -44.29 -8.35 39.66
N ALA A 162 -44.73 -7.37 40.44
CA ALA A 162 -44.72 -7.39 41.89
C ALA A 162 -45.72 -8.42 42.48
N PRO A 163 -45.41 -9.06 43.62
CA PRO A 163 -46.26 -10.08 44.21
C PRO A 163 -47.53 -9.47 44.82
N ALA A 164 -48.69 -10.04 44.48
CA ALA A 164 -49.98 -9.64 45.04
C ALA A 164 -50.10 -10.09 46.51
N ILE A 165 -50.22 -9.12 47.41
CA ILE A 165 -50.51 -9.36 48.83
C ILE A 165 -51.97 -9.82 48.96
N ARG A 166 -52.20 -11.10 49.24
CA ARG A 166 -53.50 -11.61 49.69
C ARG A 166 -53.75 -11.18 51.13
N ARG A 167 -54.69 -10.26 51.35
CA ARG A 167 -55.29 -10.05 52.68
C ARG A 167 -56.23 -11.22 53.00
N ARG A 168 -55.99 -11.89 54.13
CA ARG A 168 -56.93 -12.84 54.74
C ARG A 168 -58.05 -12.07 55.46
N ALA A 169 -59.25 -12.61 55.38
CA ALA A 169 -60.40 -12.26 56.23
C ALA A 169 -60.20 -12.79 57.65
#